data_AF-A0A8T7ADJ2-F1
#
_entry.id   AF-A0A8T7ADJ2-F1
#
_cell.length_a   1.000
_cell.length_b   1.000
_cell.length_c   1.000
_cell.angle_alpha   90.00
_cell.angle_beta   90.00
_cell.angle_gamma   90.00
#
_symmetry.space_group_name_H-M   'P 1'
#
loop_
_entity.id
_entity.type
_entity.pdbx_description
1 polymer ?
#
loop_
_entity_poly.entity_id
_entity_poly.type
_entity_poly.pdbx_seq_one_letter_code
_entity_poly.pdbx_strand_id
1 'polypeptide(L)'
;DMFELHDAYTIITSLSLEAAGIAEPGKGVHFGKDGEIALDGKLPISTMGGLKSRGHPVGATGIYQLVETFAQLTGSAGQNQIKGAETALVQNIGGTGATVVSHVLQLA
;
A
#
# COMPACT_ATOMS: atom_id res chain seq x y z
N ASP A 1 5.54 -7.51 -4.43
CA ASP A 1 4.56 -7.43 -5.53
C ASP A 1 3.54 -6.33 -5.33
N MET A 2 3.16 -6.00 -4.09
CA MET A 2 2.30 -4.85 -3.80
C MET A 2 2.68 -4.20 -2.47
N PHE A 3 2.25 -2.96 -2.27
CA PHE A 3 2.41 -2.25 -1.00
C PHE A 3 1.12 -1.53 -0.57
N GLU A 4 0.45 -2.06 0.45
CA GLU A 4 -0.70 -1.41 1.07
C GLU A 4 -0.25 -0.48 2.21
N LEU A 5 -0.08 0.80 1.88
CA LEU A 5 0.49 1.83 2.77
C LEU A 5 -0.56 2.79 3.35
N HIS A 6 -0.15 3.62 4.31
CA HIS A 6 -1.05 4.54 5.03
C HIS A 6 -1.16 5.91 4.33
N ASP A 7 -1.87 6.00 3.22
CA ASP A 7 -2.01 7.20 2.36
C ASP A 7 -3.02 8.24 2.86
N ALA A 8 -3.12 8.48 4.17
CA ALA A 8 -4.02 9.49 4.74
C ALA A 8 -3.77 10.90 4.12
N TYR A 9 -2.51 11.15 3.78
CA TYR A 9 -2.08 12.29 2.98
C TYR A 9 -1.12 11.78 1.89
N THR A 10 -1.18 12.36 0.70
CA THR A 10 -0.35 11.95 -0.45
C THR A 10 1.16 12.03 -0.18
N ILE A 11 1.59 12.96 0.68
CA ILE A 11 3.00 13.04 1.10
C ILE A 11 3.45 11.82 1.89
N ILE A 12 2.56 11.20 2.69
CA ILE A 12 2.88 10.01 3.46
C ILE A 12 3.18 8.84 2.53
N THR A 13 2.47 8.71 1.40
CA THR A 13 2.79 7.71 0.36
C THR A 13 4.24 7.81 -0.11
N SER A 14 4.72 9.01 -0.47
CA SER A 14 6.11 9.22 -0.90
C SER A 14 7.09 8.83 0.21
N LEU A 15 6.84 9.27 1.44
CA LEU A 15 7.70 8.99 2.58
C LEU A 15 7.71 7.49 2.94
N SER A 16 6.58 6.80 2.82
CA SER A 16 6.47 5.35 3.04
C SER A 16 7.26 4.56 2.00
N LEU A 17 7.24 4.97 0.72
CA LEU A 17 8.05 4.35 -0.34
C LEU A 17 9.55 4.50 -0.06
N GLU A 18 9.96 5.67 0.43
CA GLU A 18 11.36 5.94 0.82
C GLU A 18 11.76 5.15 2.07
N ALA A 19 10.93 5.17 3.11
CA ALA A 19 11.18 4.47 4.37
C ALA A 19 11.20 2.95 4.22
N ALA A 20 10.45 2.40 3.28
CA ALA A 20 10.46 0.98 2.94
C ALA A 20 11.65 0.57 2.05
N GLY A 21 12.50 1.52 1.64
CA GLY A 21 13.65 1.27 0.77
C GLY A 21 13.29 1.00 -0.69
N ILE A 22 12.05 1.27 -1.10
CA ILE A 22 11.59 1.12 -2.49
C ILE A 22 12.10 2.28 -3.36
N ALA A 23 12.16 3.48 -2.77
CA ALA A 23 12.71 4.67 -3.39
C ALA A 23 13.88 5.22 -2.57
N GLU A 24 14.83 5.87 -3.24
CA GLU A 24 15.84 6.68 -2.55
C GLU A 24 15.21 7.90 -1.86
N PRO A 25 15.80 8.44 -0.77
CA PRO A 25 15.31 9.64 -0.12
C PRO A 25 15.06 10.81 -1.09
N GLY A 26 13.86 11.39 -1.02
CA GLY A 26 13.39 12.46 -1.91
C GLY A 26 12.96 12.00 -3.31
N LYS A 27 12.94 10.70 -3.60
CA LYS A 27 12.54 10.13 -4.90
C LYS A 27 11.20 9.40 -4.86
N GLY A 28 10.54 9.25 -3.71
CA GLY A 28 9.27 8.54 -3.59
C GLY A 28 8.16 9.11 -4.48
N VAL A 29 8.14 10.43 -4.68
CA VAL A 29 7.18 11.12 -5.55
C VAL A 29 7.23 10.69 -7.02
N HIS A 30 8.34 10.11 -7.48
CA HIS A 30 8.47 9.67 -8.87
C HIS A 30 7.60 8.47 -9.19
N PHE A 31 7.31 7.61 -8.21
CA PHE A 31 6.37 6.50 -8.36
C PHE A 31 4.94 6.98 -8.64
N GLY A 32 4.59 8.22 -8.26
CA GLY A 32 3.30 8.83 -8.60
C GLY A 32 3.17 9.23 -10.06
N LYS A 33 4.20 9.06 -10.89
CA LYS A 33 4.21 9.40 -12.32
C LYS A 33 4.00 8.14 -13.16
N ASP A 34 3.57 8.36 -14.40
CA ASP A 34 3.56 7.33 -15.46
C ASP A 34 2.85 6.01 -15.10
N GLY A 35 1.93 6.06 -14.13
CA GLY A 35 1.17 4.89 -13.68
C GLY A 35 1.99 3.85 -12.90
N GLU A 36 3.19 4.16 -12.39
CA GLU A 36 4.03 3.16 -11.71
C GLU A 36 3.35 2.52 -10.48
N ILE A 37 2.43 3.26 -9.85
CA ILE A 37 1.66 2.81 -8.69
C ILE A 37 0.27 2.23 -9.01
N ALA A 38 -0.09 2.17 -10.30
CA ALA A 38 -1.35 1.59 -10.75
C ALA A 38 -1.38 0.05 -10.57
N LEU A 39 -2.54 -0.56 -10.78
CA LEU A 39 -2.74 -2.02 -10.63
C LEU A 39 -1.82 -2.87 -11.51
N ASP A 40 -1.49 -2.37 -12.71
CA ASP A 40 -0.58 -2.96 -13.68
C ASP A 40 0.79 -2.27 -13.71
N GLY A 41 1.02 -1.35 -12.77
CA GLY A 41 2.26 -0.62 -12.62
C GLY A 41 3.39 -1.46 -12.03
N LYS A 42 4.55 -0.82 -11.88
CA LYS A 42 5.76 -1.43 -11.32
C LYS A 42 5.57 -1.84 -9.85
N LEU A 43 4.84 -1.06 -9.08
CA LEU A 43 4.50 -1.37 -7.69
C LEU A 43 3.08 -0.88 -7.38
N PRO A 44 2.08 -1.75 -7.56
CA PRO A 44 0.71 -1.45 -7.15
C PRO A 44 0.62 -1.10 -5.66
N ILE A 45 -0.07 -0.01 -5.35
CA ILE A 45 -0.40 0.41 -3.98
C ILE A 45 -1.88 0.76 -3.88
N SER A 46 -2.44 0.73 -2.67
CA SER A 46 -3.76 1.31 -2.37
C SER A 46 -4.84 0.83 -3.36
N THR A 47 -4.89 -0.48 -3.61
CA THR A 47 -5.50 -1.09 -4.81
C THR A 47 -7.02 -0.96 -4.87
N MET A 48 -7.67 -0.76 -3.72
CA MET A 48 -9.09 -0.43 -3.60
C MET A 48 -9.33 1.05 -3.25
N GLY A 49 -8.36 1.91 -3.57
CA GLY A 49 -8.43 3.37 -3.43
C GLY A 49 -7.75 3.92 -2.18
N GLY A 50 -7.16 3.07 -1.33
CA GLY A 50 -6.44 3.46 -0.12
C GLY A 50 -7.28 4.29 0.86
N LEU A 51 -6.63 4.91 1.82
CA LEU A 51 -7.25 5.82 2.77
C LEU A 51 -7.84 7.04 2.06
N LYS A 52 -7.24 7.45 0.94
CA LYS A 52 -7.60 8.67 0.22
C LYS A 52 -8.98 8.60 -0.44
N SER A 53 -9.31 7.47 -1.09
CA SER A 53 -10.57 7.31 -1.83
C SER A 53 -11.56 6.40 -1.12
N ARG A 54 -11.09 5.31 -0.49
CA ARG A 54 -11.94 4.37 0.24
C ARG A 54 -12.38 4.92 1.60
N GLY A 55 -11.55 5.78 2.19
CA GLY A 55 -11.77 6.43 3.47
C GLY A 55 -10.83 5.91 4.57
N HIS A 56 -10.73 6.70 5.65
CA HIS A 56 -9.83 6.46 6.77
C HIS A 56 -10.59 6.36 8.11
N PRO A 57 -11.35 5.28 8.36
CA PRO A 57 -11.84 4.97 9.69
C PRO A 57 -10.66 4.54 10.56
N VAL A 58 -10.12 5.45 11.37
CA VAL A 58 -8.81 5.33 12.05
C VAL A 58 -8.58 3.95 12.67
N GLY A 59 -9.49 3.49 13.54
CA GLY A 59 -9.34 2.20 14.23
C GLY A 59 -9.48 0.96 13.33
N ALA A 60 -10.13 1.06 12.17
CA ALA A 60 -10.34 -0.05 11.25
C ALA A 60 -9.31 -0.09 10.10
N THR A 61 -8.49 0.95 9.96
CA THR A 61 -7.61 1.12 8.80
C THR A 61 -6.59 0.00 8.68
N GLY A 62 -5.84 -0.28 9.74
CA GLY A 62 -4.84 -1.35 9.72
C GLY A 62 -5.44 -2.73 9.39
N ILE A 63 -6.68 -2.98 9.83
CA ILE A 63 -7.36 -4.25 9.57
C ILE A 63 -7.79 -4.37 8.10
N TYR A 64 -8.40 -3.33 7.50
CA TYR A 64 -8.79 -3.47 6.10
C TYR A 64 -7.58 -3.54 5.16
N GLN A 65 -6.46 -2.89 5.50
CA GLN A 65 -5.22 -3.02 4.72
C GLN A 65 -4.79 -4.50 4.63
N LEU A 66 -4.90 -5.23 5.75
CA LEU A 66 -4.64 -6.67 5.79
C LEU A 66 -5.69 -7.48 5.01
N VAL A 67 -6.97 -7.16 5.14
CA VAL A 67 -8.06 -7.83 4.40
C VAL A 67 -7.91 -7.65 2.89
N GLU A 68 -7.56 -6.45 2.43
CA GLU A 68 -7.30 -6.14 1.03
C GLU A 68 -6.09 -6.90 0.51
N THR A 69 -5.00 -6.88 1.27
CA THR A 69 -3.78 -7.64 0.93
C THR A 69 -4.07 -9.14 0.85
N PHE A 70 -4.84 -9.68 1.79
CA PHE A 70 -5.29 -11.08 1.75
C PHE A 70 -6.10 -11.36 0.48
N ALA A 71 -7.02 -10.47 0.11
CA ALA A 71 -7.81 -10.63 -1.11
C ALA A 71 -6.93 -10.64 -2.36
N GLN A 72 -5.92 -9.77 -2.43
CA GLN A 72 -4.96 -9.73 -3.53
C GLN A 72 -4.13 -11.01 -3.63
N LEU A 73 -3.53 -11.46 -2.52
CA LEU A 73 -2.69 -12.67 -2.50
C LEU A 73 -3.49 -13.95 -2.78
N THR A 74 -4.78 -13.98 -2.44
CA THR A 74 -5.63 -15.17 -2.65
C THR A 74 -6.42 -15.16 -3.95
N GLY A 75 -6.23 -14.15 -4.81
CA GLY A 75 -6.95 -14.07 -6.09
C GLY A 75 -8.43 -13.68 -5.96
N SER A 76 -8.83 -13.05 -4.86
CA SER A 76 -10.22 -12.70 -4.55
C SER A 76 -10.50 -11.19 -4.57
N ALA A 77 -9.59 -10.37 -5.11
CA ALA A 77 -9.74 -8.90 -5.18
C ALA A 77 -10.61 -8.38 -6.35
N GLY A 78 -11.26 -9.28 -7.11
CA GLY A 78 -12.24 -8.92 -8.13
C GLY A 78 -11.65 -8.07 -9.27
N GLN A 79 -12.29 -6.94 -9.59
CA GLN A 79 -11.84 -6.05 -10.68
C GLN A 79 -10.48 -5.39 -10.41
N ASN A 80 -10.05 -5.31 -9.14
CA ASN A 80 -8.79 -4.69 -8.75
C ASN A 80 -7.65 -5.71 -8.59
N GLN A 81 -7.83 -6.95 -9.06
CA GLN A 81 -6.86 -8.03 -8.87
C GLN A 81 -5.50 -7.73 -9.51
N ILE A 82 -4.44 -7.79 -8.71
CA ILE A 82 -3.06 -7.79 -9.19
C ILE A 82 -2.73 -9.18 -9.70
N LYS A 83 -2.14 -9.25 -10.91
CA LYS A 83 -1.76 -10.51 -11.53
C LYS A 83 -0.51 -11.08 -10.86
N GLY A 84 -0.64 -12.29 -10.29
CA GLY A 84 0.50 -13.07 -9.80
C GLY A 84 1.21 -12.48 -8.57
N ALA A 85 0.49 -11.72 -7.74
CA ALA A 85 1.05 -11.24 -6.48
C ALA A 85 1.22 -12.40 -5.48
N GLU A 86 2.44 -12.59 -4.99
CA GLU A 86 2.78 -13.62 -4.00
C GLU A 86 3.27 -13.01 -2.68
N THR A 87 3.84 -11.81 -2.72
CA THR A 87 4.36 -11.10 -1.53
C THR A 87 3.87 -9.66 -1.47
N ALA A 88 3.43 -9.25 -0.28
CA ALA A 88 2.91 -7.92 -0.01
C ALA A 88 3.51 -7.31 1.25
N LEU A 89 3.78 -6.01 1.20
CA LEU A 89 4.06 -5.18 2.38
C LEU A 89 2.78 -4.45 2.77
N VAL A 90 2.51 -4.39 4.07
CA VAL A 90 1.43 -3.57 4.65
C VAL A 90 2.04 -2.65 5.69
N GLN A 91 1.73 -1.36 5.64
CA GLN A 91 2.22 -0.39 6.62
C GLN A 91 1.07 0.49 7.12
N ASN A 92 0.85 0.45 8.43
CA ASN A 92 -0.10 1.31 9.13
C ASN A 92 0.64 2.32 10.01
N ILE A 93 0.23 3.58 9.95
CA ILE A 93 0.91 4.69 10.63
C ILE A 93 -0.06 5.40 11.58
N GLY A 94 0.40 5.64 12.81
CA GLY A 94 -0.29 6.43 13.82
C GLY A 94 0.28 7.84 13.94
N GLY A 95 -0.62 8.84 13.96
CA GLY A 95 -0.24 10.25 14.02
C GLY A 95 0.57 10.67 12.80
N THR A 96 1.65 11.43 13.01
CA THR A 96 2.57 11.88 11.96
C THR A 96 3.80 10.97 11.85
N GLY A 97 3.64 9.66 12.09
CA GLY A 97 4.76 8.70 12.09
C GLY A 97 5.29 8.34 13.47
N ALA A 98 4.58 8.67 14.56
CA ALA A 98 5.01 8.36 15.92
C ALA A 98 4.95 6.86 16.24
N THR A 99 4.00 6.16 15.63
CA THR A 99 3.85 4.71 15.74
C THR A 99 3.69 4.13 14.35
N VAL A 100 4.44 3.07 14.02
CA VAL A 100 4.34 2.40 12.73
C VAL A 100 4.30 0.90 12.96
N VAL A 101 3.34 0.22 12.33
CA VAL A 101 3.24 -1.24 12.33
C VAL A 101 3.32 -1.70 10.88
N SER A 102 4.26 -2.59 10.58
CA SER A 102 4.44 -3.17 9.25
C SER A 102 4.31 -4.68 9.29
N HIS A 103 3.64 -5.26 8.29
CA HIS A 103 3.50 -6.70 8.10
C HIS A 103 4.01 -7.07 6.70
N VAL A 104 4.73 -8.17 6.60
CA VAL A 104 5.03 -8.83 5.32
C VAL A 104 4.18 -10.08 5.24
N LEU A 105 3.35 -10.18 4.21
CA LEU A 105 2.51 -11.34 3.93
C LEU A 105 3.04 -12.03 2.69
N GLN A 106 3.06 -13.36 2.72
CA GLN A 106 3.47 -14.19 1.59
C GLN A 106 2.45 -15.32 1.39
N LEU A 107 2.08 -15.56 0.13
CA LEU A 107 1.29 -16.72 -0.26
C LEU A 107 2.16 -17.97 -0.11
N ALA A 108 1.68 -18.96 0.64
CA ALA A 108 2.39 -20.21 0.92
C ALA A 108 2.30 -21.22 -0.24
#